data_AF-X0TNZ1-F1
#
_entry.id   AF-X0TNZ1-F1
#
_cell.length_a   1.000
_cell.length_b   1.000
_cell.length_c   1.000
_cell.angle_alpha   90.00
_cell.angle_beta   90.00
_cell.angle_gamma   90.00
#
_symmetry.space_group_name_H-M   'P 1'
#
loop_
_entity.id
_entity.type
_entity.pdbx_description
1 polymer ?
#
loop_
_entity_poly.entity_id
_entity_poly.type
_entity_poly.pdbx_seq_one_letter_code
_entity_poly.pdbx_strand_id
1 'polypeptide(L)' 'MSKEVKERISWSMKGVWHEACASEGHCSFYFGRDRDTPCKSFQLYQINEGKIGDVDIGGVLVIHVVDLYSNKAADV' A
#
# COMPACT_ATOMS: atom_id res chain seq x y z
N MET A 1 -7.19 29.08 -17.33
CA MET A 1 -7.09 27.87 -18.17
C MET A 1 -6.30 26.83 -17.39
N SER A 2 -6.97 25.85 -16.79
CA SER A 2 -6.31 24.70 -16.16
C SER A 2 -5.66 23.85 -17.26
N LYS A 3 -4.38 23.51 -17.11
CA LYS A 3 -3.74 22.51 -17.98
C LYS A 3 -4.44 21.18 -17.72
N GLU A 4 -5.13 20.64 -18.72
CA GLU A 4 -5.59 19.24 -18.68
C GLU A 4 -4.35 18.35 -18.60
N VAL A 5 -4.13 17.74 -17.43
CA VAL A 5 -3.13 16.69 -17.27
C VAL A 5 -3.72 15.46 -17.92
N LYS A 6 -3.29 15.17 -19.15
CA LYS A 6 -3.69 13.95 -19.86
C LYS A 6 -3.07 12.76 -19.12
N GLU A 7 -3.88 12.08 -18.33
CA GLU A 7 -3.50 10.81 -17.71
C GLU A 7 -3.13 9.84 -18.85
N ARG A 8 -1.85 9.46 -18.93
CA ARG A 8 -1.31 8.82 -20.14
C ARG A 8 -1.76 7.37 -20.32
N ILE A 9 -2.25 6.74 -19.25
CA ILE A 9 -2.67 5.34 -19.20
C ILE A 9 -3.88 5.28 -18.26
N SER A 10 -4.95 4.59 -18.66
CA SER A 10 -6.12 4.35 -17.81
C SER A 10 -5.87 3.16 -16.89
N TRP A 11 -6.22 3.30 -15.61
CA TRP A 11 -6.06 2.26 -14.60
C TRP A 11 -7.42 1.95 -13.99
N SER A 12 -7.76 0.67 -13.90
CA SER A 12 -8.89 0.21 -13.09
C SER A 12 -8.52 -1.12 -12.46
N MET A 13 -8.76 -1.26 -11.16
CA MET A 13 -8.52 -2.52 -10.47
C MET A 13 -9.43 -2.66 -9.27
N LYS A 14 -9.77 -3.91 -8.96
CA LYS A 14 -10.49 -4.36 -7.78
C LYS A 14 -9.78 -5.60 -7.24
N GLY A 15 -9.72 -5.69 -5.92
CA GLY A 15 -8.96 -6.72 -5.26
C GLY A 15 -9.11 -6.68 -3.76
N VAL A 16 -8.41 -7.58 -3.09
CA VAL A 16 -8.36 -7.65 -1.64
C VAL A 16 -7.01 -7.10 -1.18
N TRP A 17 -7.07 -6.15 -0.25
CA TRP A 17 -5.88 -5.63 0.41
C TRP A 17 -5.70 -6.35 1.75
N HIS A 18 -4.54 -6.98 1.92
CA HIS A 18 -4.08 -7.53 3.18
C HIS A 18 -2.92 -6.69 3.69
N GLU A 19 -3.02 -6.27 4.95
CA GLU A 19 -1.95 -5.57 5.63
C GLU A 19 -1.62 -6.30 6.93
N ALA A 20 -0.34 -6.52 7.15
CA ALA A 20 0.20 -7.01 8.42
C ALA A 20 1.49 -6.27 8.76
N CYS A 21 1.84 -6.16 10.03
CA CYS A 21 3.13 -5.65 10.50
C CYS A 21 3.72 -6.63 11.51
N ALA A 22 5.04 -6.81 11.48
CA ALA A 22 5.75 -7.60 12.49
C ALA A 22 5.94 -6.79 13.78
N SER A 23 4.83 -6.42 14.42
CA SER A 23 4.81 -5.78 15.74
C SER A 23 4.16 -6.72 16.73
N GLU A 24 4.76 -6.87 17.89
CA GLU A 24 4.10 -7.49 19.04
C GLU A 24 3.14 -6.45 19.68
N GLY A 25 1.90 -6.86 19.94
CA GLY A 25 0.89 -5.99 20.57
C GLY A 25 0.33 -4.90 19.65
N HIS A 26 -0.06 -3.76 20.24
CA HIS A 26 -0.71 -2.66 19.51
C HIS A 26 0.29 -1.97 18.56
N CYS A 27 -0.11 -1.80 17.29
CA CYS A 27 0.74 -1.20 16.25
C CYS A 27 1.16 0.25 16.57
N SER A 28 2.45 0.50 16.74
CA SER A 28 2.96 1.86 17.03
C SER A 28 2.61 2.87 15.94
N PHE A 29 2.64 2.50 14.66
CA PHE A 29 2.38 3.43 13.54
C PHE A 29 0.98 4.07 13.59
N TYR A 30 -0.05 3.28 13.91
CA TYR A 30 -1.44 3.78 14.01
C TYR A 30 -1.75 4.41 15.37
N PHE A 31 -1.09 3.95 16.44
CA PHE A 31 -1.41 4.36 17.82
C PHE A 31 -0.36 5.28 18.46
N GLY A 32 0.65 5.71 17.69
CA GLY A 32 1.65 6.71 18.04
C GLY A 32 2.51 6.42 19.25
N ARG A 33 3.03 5.20 19.37
CA ARG A 33 3.92 4.78 20.45
C ARG A 33 5.39 4.81 20.06
N ASP A 34 6.25 4.96 21.05
CA ASP A 34 7.69 4.82 20.86
C ASP A 34 8.05 3.37 20.49
N ARG A 35 9.13 3.22 19.72
CA ARG A 35 9.71 1.93 19.35
C ARG A 35 11.20 2.12 19.14
N ASP A 36 11.94 1.05 19.38
CA ASP A 36 13.40 1.07 19.26
C ASP A 36 13.86 0.84 17.81
N THR A 37 13.03 0.17 16.99
CA THR A 37 13.36 -0.17 15.59
C THR A 37 12.17 0.06 14.65
N PRO A 38 12.41 0.33 13.34
CA PRO A 38 11.36 0.36 12.32
C PRO A 38 10.52 -0.94 12.30
N CYS A 39 9.18 -0.82 12.18
CA CYS A 39 8.32 -2.00 11.92
C CYS A 39 8.41 -2.38 10.44
N LYS A 40 8.59 -3.68 10.19
CA LYS A 40 8.32 -4.30 8.89
C LYS A 40 6.81 -4.36 8.64
N SER A 41 6.34 -3.63 7.63
CA SER A 41 5.00 -3.77 7.08
C SER A 41 5.02 -4.67 5.85
N PHE A 42 4.04 -5.57 5.79
CA PHE A 42 3.77 -6.46 4.68
C PHE A 42 2.40 -6.08 4.12
N GLN A 43 2.38 -5.52 2.92
CA GLN A 43 1.17 -5.12 2.23
C GLN A 43 1.04 -5.99 0.98
N LEU A 44 -0.06 -6.74 0.91
CA LEU A 44 -0.35 -7.60 -0.22
C LEU A 44 -1.64 -7.13 -0.86
N TYR A 45 -1.64 -6.99 -2.18
CA TYR A 45 -2.84 -6.69 -2.95
C TYR A 45 -3.09 -7.79 -3.97
N GLN A 46 -4.13 -8.58 -3.73
CA GLN A 46 -4.58 -9.63 -4.63
C GLN A 46 -5.59 -9.03 -5.61
N ILE A 47 -5.18 -8.82 -6.86
CA ILE A 47 -6.03 -8.24 -7.89
C ILE A 47 -6.96 -9.32 -8.41
N ASN A 48 -8.27 -9.15 -8.21
CA ASN A 48 -9.28 -10.06 -8.73
C ASN A 48 -9.69 -9.68 -10.17
N GLU A 49 -9.82 -8.38 -10.42
CA GLU A 49 -10.16 -7.81 -11.73
C GLU A 49 -9.32 -6.54 -11.92
N GLY A 50 -8.65 -6.37 -13.07
CA GLY A 50 -8.00 -5.10 -13.33
C GLY A 50 -7.35 -5.00 -14.70
N LYS A 51 -7.17 -3.75 -15.16
CA LYS A 51 -6.45 -3.41 -16.38
C LYS A 51 -5.58 -2.18 -16.19
N ILE A 52 -4.44 -2.18 -16.87
CA ILE A 52 -3.58 -1.02 -17.09
C ILE A 52 -3.52 -0.81 -18.60
N GLY A 53 -4.26 0.18 -19.11
CA GLY A 53 -4.55 0.28 -20.54
C GLY A 53 -5.26 -0.97 -21.04
N ASP A 54 -4.66 -1.65 -22.02
CA ASP A 54 -5.20 -2.89 -22.60
C ASP A 54 -4.64 -4.16 -21.95
N VAL A 55 -3.76 -4.05 -20.96
CA VAL A 55 -3.13 -5.18 -20.28
C VAL A 55 -3.99 -5.64 -19.11
N ASP A 56 -4.42 -6.90 -19.15
CA ASP A 56 -5.11 -7.56 -18.02
C ASP A 56 -4.10 -7.90 -16.92
N ILE A 57 -4.44 -7.52 -15.69
CA ILE A 57 -3.67 -7.76 -14.47
C ILE A 57 -4.47 -8.57 -13.44
N GLY A 58 -5.63 -9.12 -13.82
CA GLY A 58 -6.38 -10.06 -12.99
C GLY A 58 -5.53 -11.26 -12.57
N GLY A 59 -5.63 -11.66 -11.31
CA GLY A 59 -4.86 -12.75 -10.72
C GLY A 59 -3.44 -12.37 -10.27
N VAL A 60 -2.98 -11.14 -10.52
CA VAL A 60 -1.69 -10.68 -10.03
C VAL A 60 -1.75 -10.43 -8.53
N LEU A 61 -0.75 -10.95 -7.81
CA LEU A 61 -0.49 -10.62 -6.41
C LEU A 61 0.66 -9.61 -6.34
N VAL A 62 0.36 -8.41 -5.85
CA VAL A 62 1.38 -7.40 -5.55
C VAL A 62 1.81 -7.60 -4.11
N ILE A 63 3.12 -7.66 -3.86
CA ILE A 63 3.70 -7.77 -2.53
C ILE A 63 4.63 -6.59 -2.31
N HIS A 64 4.35 -5.81 -1.28
CA HIS A 64 5.19 -4.70 -0.85
C HIS A 64 5.67 -4.97 0.57
N VAL A 65 6.98 -5.01 0.75
CA VAL A 65 7.64 -5.16 2.05
C VAL A 65 8.37 -3.87 2.34
N VAL A 66 7.96 -3.18 3.39
CA VAL A 66 8.40 -1.82 3.70
C VAL A 66 8.85 -1.74 5.14
N ASP A 67 9.98 -1.07 5.38
CA ASP A 67 10.34 -0.63 6.72
C ASP A 67 9.66 0.72 6.97
N LEU A 68 8.67 0.75 7.86
CA LEU A 68 8.01 1.98 8.29
C LEU A 68 8.95 2.68 9.26
N TYR A 69 9.51 3.85 8.91
CA TYR A 69 10.46 4.58 9.75
C TYR A 69 9.83 5.59 10.71
N SER A 70 8.60 6.01 10.43
CA SER A 70 7.85 6.86 11.36
C SER A 70 7.20 6.07 12.49
N ASN A 71 7.15 6.67 13.68
CA ASN A 71 6.38 6.16 14.81
C ASN A 71 4.88 6.47 14.68
N LYS A 72 4.48 7.44 13.86
CA LYS A 72 3.09 7.87 13.68
C LYS A 72 2.75 8.02 12.20
N ALA A 73 1.55 7.59 11.82
CA ALA A 73 1.02 7.81 10.48
C ALA A 73 0.90 9.29 10.08
N ALA A 74 0.81 10.21 11.05
CA ALA A 74 0.75 11.64 10.76
C ALA A 74 2.10 12.27 10.41
N ASP A 75 3.22 11.59 10.67
CA ASP A 75 4.57 12.13 10.46
C ASP A 75 5.18 11.69 9.11
N VAL A 76 4.42 10.97 8.26
CA VAL A 76 4.81 10.55 6.89
C VAL A 76 4.18 11.43 5.82
#